data_AF-A0A2G2LT45-F1
#
_entry.id   AF-A0A2G2LT45-F1
#
_cell.length_a   1.000
_cell.length_b   1.000
_cell.length_c   1.000
_cell.angle_alpha   90.00
_cell.angle_beta   90.00
_cell.angle_gamma   90.00
#
_symmetry.space_group_name_H-M   'P 1'
#
loop_
_entity.id
_entity.type
_entity.pdbx_description
1 polymer ?
#
loop_
_entity_poly.entity_id
_entity_poly.type
_entity_poly.pdbx_seq_one_letter_code
_entity_poly.pdbx_strand_id
1 'polypeptide(L)'
;MESIENWAKQGHTQADRFINWLSQQQWKYAGHSSIQLLPKINDSELVKILTTEQENFMAQPDWQARCYEASWFNHQERNSIIKRLQEQSGKGIYTRMIARLCEIADLINKLQQFFQGKVGLITPISTVIGLAHTDVAWGRLSHYVQLEGDRVKRIFILVPTEWNFHSQGVAVDSSCYLHTTEDLPVHAIDPCVGYQLQRLYTNA
;
A
#
# COMPACT_ATOMS: atom_id res chain seq x y z
N MET A 1 5.56 21.92 -3.25
CA MET A 1 6.03 21.39 -4.54
C MET A 1 7.41 21.96 -4.83
N GLU A 2 7.56 23.29 -4.78
CA GLU A 2 8.83 24.00 -4.96
C GLU A 2 9.97 23.45 -4.09
N SER A 3 9.72 23.07 -2.83
CA SER A 3 10.74 22.46 -1.97
C SER A 3 11.22 21.07 -2.44
N ILE A 4 10.33 20.21 -2.94
CA ILE A 4 10.69 18.88 -3.46
C ILE A 4 11.40 19.02 -4.81
N GLU A 5 10.89 19.88 -5.68
CA GLU A 5 11.49 20.10 -7.00
C GLU A 5 12.88 20.74 -6.88
N ASN A 6 13.04 21.69 -5.94
CA ASN A 6 14.34 22.30 -5.66
C ASN A 6 15.32 21.28 -5.06
N TRP A 7 14.86 20.39 -4.18
CA TRP A 7 15.68 19.28 -3.69
C TRP A 7 16.07 18.32 -4.82
N ALA A 8 15.11 17.91 -5.65
CA ALA A 8 15.34 16.99 -6.76
C ALA A 8 16.36 17.52 -7.78
N LYS A 9 16.32 18.83 -8.07
CA LYS A 9 17.26 19.50 -8.99
C LYS A 9 18.71 19.50 -8.52
N GLN A 10 18.97 19.29 -7.22
CA GLN A 10 20.34 19.25 -6.70
C GLN A 10 21.11 18.02 -7.23
N GLY A 11 20.45 16.86 -7.33
CA GLY A 11 21.04 15.66 -7.95
C GLY A 11 22.18 15.01 -7.14
N HIS A 12 22.25 15.24 -5.82
CA HIS A 12 23.32 14.77 -4.94
C HIS A 12 23.24 13.25 -4.67
N THR A 13 22.05 12.65 -4.74
CA THR A 13 21.75 11.27 -4.37
C THR A 13 21.13 10.50 -5.54
N GLN A 14 20.79 9.21 -5.36
CA GLN A 14 19.99 8.52 -6.39
C GLN A 14 18.52 8.93 -6.30
N ALA A 15 18.03 9.27 -5.11
CA ALA A 15 16.64 9.63 -4.88
C ALA A 15 16.28 10.98 -5.53
N ASP A 16 17.11 12.01 -5.38
CA ASP A 16 16.88 13.31 -6.03
C ASP A 16 16.97 13.22 -7.56
N ARG A 17 17.95 12.50 -8.10
CA ARG A 17 18.08 12.25 -9.55
C ARG A 17 16.87 11.52 -10.12
N PHE A 18 16.40 10.49 -9.43
CA PHE A 18 15.20 9.74 -9.82
C PHE A 18 13.96 10.64 -9.83
N ILE A 19 13.75 11.43 -8.77
CA ILE A 19 12.60 12.34 -8.70
C ILE A 19 12.70 13.47 -9.73
N ASN A 20 13.89 13.99 -10.00
CA ASN A 20 14.10 14.97 -11.05
C ASN A 20 13.76 14.39 -12.42
N TRP A 21 14.28 13.21 -12.74
CA TRP A 21 13.93 12.49 -13.98
C TRP A 21 12.43 12.22 -14.08
N LEU A 22 11.80 11.73 -13.02
CA LEU A 22 10.36 11.46 -12.98
C LEU A 22 9.54 12.74 -13.17
N SER A 23 9.99 13.87 -12.61
CA SER A 23 9.32 15.17 -12.73
C SER A 23 9.25 15.69 -14.17
N GLN A 24 10.13 15.21 -15.05
CA GLN A 24 10.21 15.59 -16.46
C GLN A 24 9.33 14.70 -17.36
N GLN A 25 8.77 13.61 -16.82
CA GLN A 25 7.93 12.69 -17.56
C GLN A 25 6.52 13.26 -17.75
N GLN A 26 6.00 13.18 -18.97
CA GLN A 26 4.63 13.59 -19.29
C GLN A 26 3.58 12.76 -18.53
N TRP A 27 3.92 11.50 -18.21
CA TRP A 27 3.05 10.54 -17.52
C TRP A 27 3.24 10.55 -16.00
N LYS A 28 4.01 11.47 -15.40
CA LYS A 28 4.34 11.41 -13.96
C LYS A 28 3.13 11.35 -13.03
N TYR A 29 2.00 11.95 -13.41
CA TYR A 29 0.76 11.94 -12.64
C TYR A 29 -0.25 10.89 -13.10
N ALA A 30 0.12 10.05 -14.07
CA ALA A 30 -0.70 8.93 -14.46
C ALA A 30 -0.85 7.91 -13.32
N GLY A 31 -1.79 6.98 -13.47
CA GLY A 31 -2.08 6.01 -12.42
C GLY A 31 -2.87 6.59 -11.26
N HIS A 32 -3.61 7.70 -11.47
CA HIS A 32 -4.50 8.24 -10.46
C HIS A 32 -5.52 7.17 -10.05
N SER A 33 -5.80 7.09 -8.74
CA SER A 33 -6.82 6.19 -8.22
C SER A 33 -7.68 6.86 -7.16
N SER A 34 -8.98 6.61 -7.25
CA SER A 34 -10.02 7.06 -6.33
C SER A 34 -10.28 6.08 -5.18
N ILE A 35 -9.73 4.86 -5.25
CA ILE A 35 -9.86 3.82 -4.23
C ILE A 35 -9.40 4.36 -2.88
N GLN A 36 -10.19 4.15 -1.83
CA GLN A 36 -9.86 4.68 -0.51
C GLN A 36 -8.74 3.89 0.15
N LEU A 37 -7.97 4.52 1.06
CA LEU A 37 -6.97 3.79 1.85
C LEU A 37 -7.66 2.88 2.86
N LEU A 38 -7.07 1.71 3.11
CA LEU A 38 -7.59 0.71 4.04
C LEU A 38 -7.76 1.35 5.43
N PRO A 39 -8.98 1.40 5.99
CA PRO A 39 -9.20 1.95 7.31
C PRO A 39 -8.63 1.02 8.37
N LYS A 40 -8.66 1.47 9.63
CA LYS A 40 -8.44 0.57 10.75
C LYS A 40 -9.55 -0.48 10.78
N ILE A 41 -9.17 -1.73 10.56
CA ILE A 41 -10.06 -2.89 10.62
C ILE A 41 -10.32 -3.27 12.07
N ASN A 42 -11.55 -3.68 12.38
CA ASN A 42 -11.90 -4.25 13.67
C ASN A 42 -11.55 -5.75 13.70
N ASP A 43 -10.69 -6.14 14.63
CA ASP A 43 -10.18 -7.51 14.76
C ASP A 43 -11.27 -8.57 14.93
N SER A 44 -12.28 -8.31 15.76
CA SER A 44 -13.38 -9.25 16.01
C SER A 44 -14.24 -9.47 14.77
N GLU A 45 -14.52 -8.40 14.03
CA GLU A 45 -15.27 -8.47 12.79
C GLU A 45 -14.43 -9.17 11.69
N LEU A 46 -13.13 -8.90 11.63
CA LEU A 46 -12.22 -9.56 10.69
C LEU A 46 -12.17 -11.07 10.95
N VAL A 47 -11.97 -11.50 12.20
CA VAL A 47 -11.97 -12.93 12.54
C VAL A 47 -13.30 -13.59 12.20
N LYS A 48 -14.43 -12.89 12.45
CA LYS A 48 -15.74 -13.42 12.07
C LYS A 48 -15.79 -13.72 10.57
N ILE A 49 -15.43 -12.75 9.72
CA ILE A 49 -15.41 -12.92 8.26
C ILE A 49 -14.45 -14.05 7.84
N LEU A 50 -13.23 -14.05 8.38
CA LEU A 50 -12.22 -15.08 8.09
C LEU A 50 -12.69 -16.50 8.47
N THR A 51 -13.56 -16.63 9.48
CA THR A 51 -14.10 -17.94 9.88
C THR A 51 -15.35 -18.37 9.11
N THR A 52 -16.04 -17.47 8.40
CA THR A 52 -17.30 -17.74 7.70
C THR A 52 -17.18 -17.75 6.18
N GLU A 53 -16.39 -16.86 5.59
CA GLU A 53 -16.34 -16.59 4.14
C GLU A 53 -14.90 -16.59 3.58
N GLN A 54 -14.06 -17.39 4.21
CA GLN A 54 -12.61 -17.44 4.03
C GLN A 54 -12.14 -17.33 2.56
N GLU A 55 -12.53 -18.28 1.70
CA GLU A 55 -11.95 -18.39 0.35
C GLU A 55 -12.26 -17.16 -0.51
N ASN A 56 -13.49 -16.65 -0.43
CA ASN A 56 -13.92 -15.47 -1.17
C ASN A 56 -13.20 -14.22 -0.66
N PHE A 57 -13.14 -14.06 0.66
CA PHE A 57 -12.51 -12.88 1.26
C PHE A 57 -11.00 -12.82 1.01
N MET A 58 -10.30 -13.96 1.04
CA MET A 58 -8.86 -14.00 0.76
C MET A 58 -8.55 -13.65 -0.70
N ALA A 59 -9.37 -14.11 -1.63
CA ALA A 59 -9.18 -13.85 -3.05
C ALA A 59 -9.58 -12.42 -3.45
N GLN A 60 -10.63 -11.88 -2.84
CA GLN A 60 -11.21 -10.57 -3.13
C GLN A 60 -11.64 -9.89 -1.82
N PRO A 61 -10.68 -9.37 -1.02
CA PRO A 61 -11.02 -8.76 0.25
C PRO A 61 -11.75 -7.43 0.02
N ASP A 62 -12.90 -7.30 0.65
CA ASP A 62 -13.62 -6.05 0.81
C ASP A 62 -13.87 -5.78 2.30
N TRP A 63 -14.00 -4.52 2.69
CA TRP A 63 -14.39 -4.17 4.04
C TRP A 63 -15.63 -3.31 4.02
N GLN A 64 -16.73 -3.80 4.59
CA GLN A 64 -18.03 -3.13 4.54
C GLN A 64 -18.49 -2.89 3.09
N ALA A 65 -18.36 -3.91 2.22
CA ALA A 65 -18.74 -3.89 0.81
C ALA A 65 -17.96 -2.86 -0.03
N ARG A 66 -16.70 -2.59 0.35
CA ARG A 66 -15.81 -1.67 -0.38
C ARG A 66 -14.40 -2.22 -0.48
N CYS A 67 -13.75 -1.95 -1.61
CA CYS A 67 -12.35 -2.29 -1.82
C CYS A 67 -11.45 -1.13 -1.37
N TYR A 68 -10.26 -1.46 -0.92
CA TYR A 68 -9.33 -0.48 -0.39
C TYR A 68 -7.91 -0.68 -0.90
N GLU A 69 -7.14 0.39 -0.85
CA GLU A 69 -5.71 0.41 -1.08
C GLU A 69 -4.98 0.24 0.26
N ALA A 70 -4.12 -0.77 0.36
CA ALA A 70 -3.14 -0.90 1.43
C ALA A 70 -1.77 -0.49 0.87
N SER A 71 -1.24 0.66 1.29
CA SER A 71 0.04 1.15 0.77
C SER A 71 0.78 2.04 1.76
N TRP A 72 1.96 2.54 1.36
CA TRP A 72 2.76 3.53 2.09
C TRP A 72 1.95 4.73 2.56
N PHE A 73 0.87 5.09 1.86
CA PHE A 73 0.00 6.18 2.26
C PHE A 73 -0.66 5.96 3.63
N ASN A 74 -0.91 4.72 4.03
CA ASN A 74 -1.42 4.38 5.37
C ASN A 74 -0.46 4.79 6.49
N HIS A 75 0.84 4.89 6.21
CA HIS A 75 1.86 5.31 7.19
C HIS A 75 2.15 6.81 7.15
N GLN A 76 1.65 7.51 6.11
CA GLN A 76 2.00 8.89 5.79
C GLN A 76 0.85 9.89 6.09
N GLU A 77 -0.16 9.49 6.87
CA GLU A 77 -1.32 10.35 7.22
C GLU A 77 -0.93 11.70 7.83
N ARG A 78 0.21 11.76 8.55
CA ARG A 78 0.72 12.97 9.20
C ARG A 78 1.72 13.76 8.34
N ASN A 79 2.12 13.23 7.19
CA ASN A 79 3.10 13.87 6.33
C ASN A 79 2.43 14.94 5.46
N SER A 80 2.67 16.21 5.81
CA SER A 80 2.07 17.36 5.13
C SER A 80 2.47 17.47 3.66
N ILE A 81 3.65 16.95 3.28
CA ILE A 81 4.11 16.93 1.89
C ILE A 81 3.25 15.96 1.07
N ILE A 82 3.04 14.74 1.60
CA ILE A 82 2.23 13.72 0.92
C ILE A 82 0.78 14.15 0.81
N LYS A 83 0.20 14.68 1.90
CA LYS A 83 -1.17 15.19 1.90
C LYS A 83 -1.37 16.26 0.81
N ARG A 84 -0.45 17.23 0.73
CA ARG A 84 -0.51 18.27 -0.31
C ARG A 84 -0.37 17.72 -1.73
N LEU A 85 0.51 16.74 -1.95
CA LEU A 85 0.65 16.10 -3.27
C LEU A 85 -0.62 15.34 -3.66
N GLN A 86 -1.25 14.64 -2.72
CA GLN A 86 -2.52 13.96 -2.95
C GLN A 86 -3.63 14.95 -3.31
N GLU A 87 -3.72 16.09 -2.63
CA GLU A 87 -4.70 17.15 -2.94
C GLU A 87 -4.46 17.79 -4.32
N GLN A 88 -3.21 17.99 -4.72
CA GLN A 88 -2.85 18.71 -5.95
C GLN A 88 -2.79 17.83 -7.20
N SER A 89 -2.36 16.58 -7.06
CA SER A 89 -2.03 15.70 -8.18
C SER A 89 -2.59 14.29 -8.00
N GLY A 90 -3.31 14.03 -6.89
CA GLY A 90 -3.89 12.74 -6.60
C GLY A 90 -2.86 11.65 -6.28
N LYS A 91 -3.31 10.40 -6.31
CA LYS A 91 -2.51 9.21 -5.94
C LYS A 91 -1.90 8.50 -7.15
N GLY A 92 -1.31 9.29 -8.06
CA GLY A 92 -0.58 8.79 -9.24
C GLY A 92 0.86 8.36 -8.94
N ILE A 93 1.59 7.99 -9.99
CA ILE A 93 2.96 7.45 -9.91
C ILE A 93 3.88 8.37 -9.11
N TYR A 94 3.94 9.67 -9.44
CA TYR A 94 4.80 10.63 -8.75
C TYR A 94 4.53 10.69 -7.24
N THR A 95 3.25 10.82 -6.85
CA THR A 95 2.85 10.89 -5.44
C THR A 95 3.21 9.61 -4.69
N ARG A 96 3.04 8.43 -5.32
CA ARG A 96 3.43 7.13 -4.76
C ARG A 96 4.93 7.02 -4.56
N MET A 97 5.73 7.47 -5.52
CA MET A 97 7.19 7.46 -5.43
C MET A 97 7.71 8.37 -4.31
N ILE A 98 7.16 9.58 -4.20
CA ILE A 98 7.53 10.49 -3.10
C ILE A 98 7.13 9.89 -1.75
N ALA A 99 5.92 9.32 -1.62
CA ALA A 99 5.50 8.67 -0.38
C ALA A 99 6.41 7.51 0.02
N ARG A 100 6.86 6.71 -0.95
CA ARG A 100 7.82 5.61 -0.71
C ARG A 100 9.16 6.14 -0.20
N LEU A 101 9.70 7.20 -0.81
CA LEU A 101 10.95 7.82 -0.37
C LEU A 101 10.82 8.46 1.03
N CYS A 102 9.70 9.12 1.31
CA CYS A 102 9.41 9.64 2.65
C CYS A 102 9.35 8.51 3.69
N GLU A 103 8.68 7.40 3.39
CA GLU A 103 8.62 6.25 4.30
C GLU A 103 10.01 5.68 4.59
N ILE A 104 10.86 5.52 3.56
CA ILE A 104 12.23 5.04 3.74
C ILE A 104 13.03 5.99 4.65
N ALA A 105 12.94 7.30 4.42
CA ALA A 105 13.63 8.30 5.25
C ALA A 105 13.12 8.26 6.70
N ASP A 106 11.81 8.16 6.90
CA ASP A 106 11.19 8.06 8.23
C ASP A 106 11.61 6.78 8.96
N LEU A 107 11.68 5.65 8.26
CA LEU A 107 12.12 4.36 8.81
C LEU A 107 13.59 4.41 9.24
N ILE A 108 14.47 4.99 8.44
CA ILE A 108 15.89 5.17 8.81
C ILE A 108 16.01 6.02 10.08
N ASN A 109 15.26 7.12 10.17
CA ASN A 109 15.24 7.97 11.36
C ASN A 109 14.69 7.24 12.60
N LYS A 110 13.59 6.48 12.45
CA LYS A 110 13.00 5.66 13.54
C LYS A 110 14.00 4.61 14.01
N LEU A 111 14.69 3.93 13.09
CA LEU A 111 15.69 2.91 13.40
C LEU A 111 16.88 3.50 14.17
N GLN A 112 17.38 4.66 13.74
CA GLN A 112 18.45 5.36 14.45
C GLN A 112 18.02 5.74 15.88
N GLN A 113 16.80 6.28 16.04
CA GLN A 113 16.26 6.63 17.35
C GLN A 113 16.05 5.41 18.25
N PHE A 114 15.66 4.26 17.67
CA PHE A 114 15.51 3.00 18.38
C PHE A 114 16.84 2.53 18.96
N PHE A 115 17.91 2.51 18.15
CA PHE A 115 19.25 2.14 18.64
C PHE A 115 19.83 3.14 19.66
N GLN A 116 19.35 4.38 19.64
CA GLN A 116 19.69 5.39 20.66
C GLN A 116 18.82 5.29 21.93
N GLY A 117 17.88 4.35 22.00
CA GLY A 117 16.94 4.20 23.12
C GLY A 117 15.92 5.33 23.26
N LYS A 118 15.73 6.16 22.23
CA LYS A 118 14.81 7.31 22.24
C LYS A 118 13.37 6.92 21.93
N VAL A 119 13.18 5.83 21.19
CA VAL A 119 11.86 5.27 20.83
C VAL A 119 11.88 3.76 21.01
N GLY A 120 10.74 3.19 21.42
CA GLY A 120 10.51 1.75 21.37
C GLY A 120 9.77 1.36 20.08
N LEU A 121 9.94 0.12 19.63
CA LEU A 121 9.10 -0.45 18.57
C LEU A 121 7.77 -0.89 19.20
N ILE A 122 6.67 -0.38 18.66
CA ILE A 122 5.32 -0.76 19.10
C ILE A 122 4.80 -1.79 18.11
N THR A 123 4.61 -3.03 18.58
CA THR A 123 3.95 -4.05 17.78
C THR A 123 2.44 -3.89 17.92
N PRO A 124 1.66 -3.95 16.82
CA PRO A 124 0.21 -3.97 16.93
C PRO A 124 -0.22 -5.20 17.73
N ILE A 125 -0.94 -4.99 18.82
CA ILE A 125 -1.51 -6.08 19.62
C ILE A 125 -2.95 -6.26 19.15
N SER A 126 -3.27 -7.49 18.71
CA SER A 126 -4.64 -7.82 18.38
C SER A 126 -5.50 -7.94 19.63
N THR A 127 -6.78 -7.58 19.53
CA THR A 127 -7.74 -7.73 20.62
C THR A 127 -8.39 -9.11 20.68
N VAL A 128 -8.07 -10.01 19.74
CA VAL A 128 -8.68 -11.34 19.64
C VAL A 128 -7.63 -12.45 19.54
N ILE A 129 -8.02 -13.65 19.94
CA ILE A 129 -7.14 -14.83 19.94
C ILE A 129 -6.89 -15.30 18.51
N GLY A 130 -5.64 -15.64 18.22
CA GLY A 130 -5.24 -16.24 16.95
C GLY A 130 -4.95 -15.22 15.86
N LEU A 131 -5.30 -13.94 16.03
CA LEU A 131 -4.98 -12.88 15.08
C LEU A 131 -3.73 -12.12 15.50
N ALA A 132 -2.86 -11.82 14.54
CA ALA A 132 -1.70 -10.97 14.71
C ALA A 132 -1.56 -10.03 13.51
N HIS A 133 -1.22 -8.78 13.77
CA HIS A 133 -0.93 -7.80 12.72
C HIS A 133 0.55 -7.43 12.73
N THR A 134 1.09 -7.18 11.55
CA THR A 134 2.43 -6.63 11.38
C THR A 134 2.36 -5.58 10.27
N ASP A 135 2.92 -4.41 10.52
CA ASP A 135 3.08 -3.41 9.47
C ASP A 135 4.33 -3.79 8.65
N VAL A 136 4.13 -4.07 7.37
CA VAL A 136 5.20 -4.31 6.40
C VAL A 136 5.36 -3.10 5.49
N ALA A 137 6.36 -3.10 4.61
CA ALA A 137 6.65 -1.97 3.71
C ALA A 137 5.42 -1.51 2.90
N TRP A 138 4.51 -2.42 2.55
CA TRP A 138 3.33 -2.17 1.73
C TRP A 138 2.04 -1.98 2.52
N GLY A 139 2.10 -1.85 3.84
CA GLY A 139 0.93 -1.72 4.70
C GLY A 139 0.74 -2.91 5.64
N ARG A 140 -0.49 -3.13 6.11
CA ARG A 140 -0.76 -4.12 7.15
C ARG A 140 -0.85 -5.54 6.60
N LEU A 141 -0.05 -6.44 7.19
CA LEU A 141 -0.12 -7.89 7.06
C LEU A 141 -0.85 -8.47 8.26
N SER A 142 -1.82 -9.36 8.04
CA SER A 142 -2.58 -9.99 9.12
C SER A 142 -2.47 -11.51 9.05
N HIS A 143 -2.07 -12.14 10.15
CA HIS A 143 -2.03 -13.59 10.29
C HIS A 143 -3.13 -14.04 11.22
N TYR A 144 -3.93 -15.00 10.81
CA TYR A 144 -4.87 -15.67 11.70
C TYR A 144 -4.52 -17.16 11.81
N VAL A 145 -4.49 -17.69 13.03
CA VAL A 145 -4.27 -19.10 13.31
C VAL A 145 -5.35 -19.58 14.26
N GLN A 146 -6.05 -20.65 13.86
CA GLN A 146 -6.96 -21.38 14.72
C GLN A 146 -6.37 -22.76 15.02
N LEU A 147 -6.32 -23.12 16.30
CA LEU A 147 -5.89 -24.44 16.74
C LEU A 147 -7.09 -25.34 17.09
N GLU A 148 -6.91 -26.64 16.93
CA GLU A 148 -7.78 -27.69 17.45
C GLU A 148 -6.90 -28.70 18.18
N GLY A 149 -6.89 -28.61 19.52
CA GLY A 149 -5.92 -29.32 20.34
C GLY A 149 -4.48 -28.85 20.05
N ASP A 150 -3.63 -29.79 19.65
CA ASP A 150 -2.23 -29.59 19.29
C ASP A 150 -2.00 -29.33 17.78
N ARG A 151 -3.07 -29.22 16.98
CA ARG A 151 -3.00 -29.06 15.53
C ARG A 151 -3.49 -27.70 15.07
N VAL A 152 -2.89 -27.19 14.00
CA VAL A 152 -3.41 -26.02 13.27
C VAL A 152 -4.62 -26.46 12.46
N LYS A 153 -5.80 -25.97 12.85
CA LYS A 153 -7.07 -26.17 12.14
C LYS A 153 -7.16 -25.25 10.92
N ARG A 154 -6.75 -23.99 11.08
CA ARG A 154 -6.80 -22.95 10.03
C ARG A 154 -5.63 -21.99 10.16
N ILE A 155 -5.12 -21.54 9.02
CA ILE A 155 -4.13 -20.47 8.93
C ILE A 155 -4.50 -19.54 7.77
N PHE A 156 -4.52 -18.23 8.04
CA PHE A 156 -4.70 -17.19 7.04
C PHE A 156 -3.58 -16.17 7.12
N ILE A 157 -3.21 -15.65 5.95
CA ILE A 157 -2.20 -14.63 5.78
C ILE A 157 -2.77 -13.60 4.81
N LEU A 158 -3.46 -12.59 5.35
CA LEU A 158 -4.03 -11.51 4.57
C LEU A 158 -2.93 -10.47 4.27
N VAL A 159 -2.48 -10.44 3.02
CA VAL A 159 -1.37 -9.58 2.58
C VAL A 159 -1.89 -8.29 1.94
N PRO A 160 -1.13 -7.17 1.99
CA PRO A 160 -1.52 -5.92 1.33
C PRO A 160 -1.83 -6.07 -0.17
N THR A 161 -1.17 -7.01 -0.85
CA THR A 161 -1.38 -7.26 -2.28
C THR A 161 -2.80 -7.76 -2.59
N GLU A 162 -3.43 -8.53 -1.71
CA GLU A 162 -4.81 -9.01 -1.92
C GLU A 162 -5.81 -7.84 -1.97
N TRP A 163 -5.61 -6.83 -1.11
CA TRP A 163 -6.36 -5.57 -1.16
C TRP A 163 -6.11 -4.80 -2.45
N ASN A 164 -4.84 -4.63 -2.81
CA ASN A 164 -4.46 -3.78 -3.94
C ASN A 164 -4.84 -4.34 -5.31
N PHE A 165 -4.86 -5.67 -5.43
CA PHE A 165 -5.13 -6.39 -6.68
C PHE A 165 -6.54 -7.02 -6.71
N HIS A 166 -7.42 -6.56 -5.82
CA HIS A 166 -8.85 -6.75 -5.98
C HIS A 166 -9.29 -6.32 -7.41
N SER A 167 -10.25 -7.02 -8.00
CA SER A 167 -10.77 -6.76 -9.35
C SER A 167 -11.37 -5.35 -9.54
N GLN A 168 -11.73 -4.71 -8.43
CA GLN A 168 -12.19 -3.33 -8.31
C GLN A 168 -11.23 -2.46 -7.48
N GLY A 169 -10.00 -2.95 -7.25
CA GLY A 169 -8.99 -2.32 -6.42
C GLY A 169 -8.10 -1.33 -7.16
N VAL A 170 -7.10 -0.82 -6.45
CA VAL A 170 -6.21 0.26 -6.92
C VAL A 170 -5.43 -0.12 -8.18
N ALA A 171 -5.06 -1.39 -8.36
CA ALA A 171 -4.33 -1.84 -9.54
C ALA A 171 -5.15 -1.69 -10.82
N VAL A 172 -6.43 -2.04 -10.77
CA VAL A 172 -7.36 -1.90 -11.90
C VAL A 172 -7.70 -0.44 -12.13
N ASP A 173 -8.12 0.28 -11.07
CA ASP A 173 -8.54 1.68 -11.15
C ASP A 173 -7.42 2.59 -11.68
N SER A 174 -6.19 2.44 -11.19
CA SER A 174 -5.04 3.21 -11.68
C SER A 174 -4.66 2.89 -13.14
N SER A 175 -4.97 1.69 -13.63
CA SER A 175 -4.64 1.26 -14.98
C SER A 175 -5.68 1.69 -16.02
N CYS A 176 -6.93 1.94 -15.62
CA CYS A 176 -8.02 2.33 -16.52
C CYS A 176 -7.74 3.64 -17.30
N TYR A 177 -6.95 4.54 -16.72
CA TYR A 177 -6.70 5.87 -17.28
C TYR A 177 -5.42 5.96 -18.13
N LEU A 178 -4.79 4.82 -18.44
CA LEU A 178 -3.56 4.77 -19.23
C LEU A 178 -3.75 4.14 -20.61
N HIS A 179 -3.44 4.91 -21.64
CA HIS A 179 -3.32 4.43 -23.02
C HIS A 179 -1.95 3.80 -23.32
N THR A 180 -1.04 3.76 -22.36
CA THR A 180 0.31 3.21 -22.53
C THR A 180 0.32 1.69 -22.34
N THR A 181 1.23 1.00 -23.03
CA THR A 181 1.50 -0.43 -22.88
C THR A 181 2.38 -0.76 -21.68
N GLU A 182 2.78 0.23 -20.89
CA GLU A 182 3.69 0.05 -19.76
C GLU A 182 2.92 -0.13 -18.44
N ASP A 183 3.34 -1.11 -17.65
CA ASP A 183 2.76 -1.47 -16.34
C ASP A 183 3.19 -0.50 -15.22
N LEU A 184 3.50 0.76 -15.55
CA LEU A 184 4.08 1.75 -14.64
C LEU A 184 3.24 1.99 -13.37
N PRO A 185 1.91 2.13 -13.40
CA PRO A 185 1.12 2.27 -12.17
C PRO A 185 1.21 1.03 -11.28
N VAL A 186 1.26 -0.14 -11.89
CA VAL A 186 1.35 -1.41 -11.16
C VAL A 186 2.71 -1.52 -10.46
N HIS A 187 3.80 -1.16 -11.14
CA HIS A 187 5.11 -1.01 -10.49
C HIS A 187 5.10 0.03 -9.36
N ALA A 188 4.34 1.12 -9.52
CA ALA A 188 4.20 2.14 -8.48
C ALA A 188 3.43 1.64 -7.24
N ILE A 189 2.50 0.68 -7.42
CA ILE A 189 1.78 -0.01 -6.34
C ILE A 189 2.68 -1.03 -5.62
N ASP A 190 3.68 -1.59 -6.32
CA ASP A 190 4.70 -2.50 -5.77
C ASP A 190 4.15 -3.89 -5.39
N PRO A 191 3.70 -4.71 -6.36
CA PRO A 191 3.31 -6.08 -6.06
C PRO A 191 4.47 -6.89 -5.47
N CYS A 192 4.20 -7.67 -4.43
CA CYS A 192 5.18 -8.55 -3.81
C CYS A 192 5.23 -9.96 -4.41
N VAL A 193 4.49 -10.20 -5.50
CA VAL A 193 4.40 -11.46 -6.25
C VAL A 193 4.48 -11.18 -7.74
N GLY A 194 4.83 -12.21 -8.52
CA GLY A 194 4.70 -12.12 -9.98
C GLY A 194 3.24 -11.87 -10.36
N TYR A 195 3.01 -10.97 -11.32
CA TYR A 195 1.67 -10.63 -11.79
C TYR A 195 1.60 -10.70 -13.31
N GLN A 196 0.39 -10.92 -13.82
CA GLN A 196 0.08 -10.79 -15.24
C GLN A 196 -1.15 -9.88 -15.38
N LEU A 197 -1.02 -8.82 -16.16
CA LEU A 197 -2.15 -7.97 -16.51
C LEU A 197 -2.75 -8.45 -17.83
N GLN A 198 -4.06 -8.74 -17.82
CA GLN A 198 -4.79 -9.04 -19.05
C GLN A 198 -5.88 -7.98 -19.23
N ARG A 199 -5.73 -7.12 -20.23
CA ARG A 199 -6.82 -6.25 -20.68
C ARG A 199 -7.80 -7.08 -21.49
N LEU A 200 -8.99 -7.30 -20.95
CA LEU A 200 -10.09 -7.90 -21.69
C LEU A 200 -10.77 -6.79 -22.49
N TYR A 201 -10.51 -6.75 -23.79
CA TYR A 201 -11.29 -5.93 -24.70
C TYR A 201 -12.64 -6.62 -24.92
N THR A 202 -13.70 -6.09 -24.32
CA THR A 202 -15.06 -6.41 -24.75
C THR A 202 -15.30 -5.65 -26.04
N ASN A 203 -15.36 -6.37 -27.18
CA ASN A 203 -15.87 -5.82 -28.43
C ASN A 203 -17.32 -5.39 -28.18
N ALA A 204 -17.56 -4.08 -28.18
CA ALA A 204 -18.90 -3.50 -28.28
C ALA A 204 -19.33 -3.45 -29.75
#